data_AF-A0A0L7QQB1-F1
#
_entry.id   AF-A0A0L7QQB1-F1
#
_cell.length_a   1.000
_cell.length_b   1.000
_cell.length_c   1.000
_cell.angle_alpha   90.00
_cell.angle_beta   90.00
_cell.angle_gamma   90.00
#
_symmetry.space_group_name_H-M   'P 1'
#
loop_
_entity.id
_entity.type
_entity.pdbx_description
1 polymer ?
#
loop_
_entity_poly.entity_id
_entity_poly.type
_entity_poly.pdbx_seq_one_letter_code
_entity_poly.pdbx_strand_id
1 'polypeptide(L)'
;MKLVPILLLVAAVVFAAEEKEEERPKTFRRLIPADVLRDFPGMCFASTKCATFEPTKSWDLTPFCGRSTCVLSDDNSGRLFELVEDCGPLPKANPKCKLSDKTNKTALFPDCCPKFECEEGAKLEYPEISTLAPPAEIVEPKKTSEVPPTKV
;
A
#
# COMPACT_ATOMS: atom_id res chain seq x y z
N MET A 1 -51.16 -26.28 6.83
CA MET A 1 -51.01 -25.09 5.97
C MET A 1 -50.81 -23.87 6.86
N LYS A 2 -49.91 -22.95 6.47
CA LYS A 2 -49.53 -21.68 7.12
C LYS A 2 -48.45 -21.81 8.19
N LEU A 3 -47.17 -21.65 7.78
CA LEU A 3 -46.07 -21.10 8.60
C LEU A 3 -44.76 -20.95 7.80
N VAL A 4 -44.81 -20.97 6.46
CA VAL A 4 -43.61 -20.92 5.61
C VAL A 4 -43.21 -19.52 5.10
N PRO A 5 -44.07 -18.48 5.00
CA PRO A 5 -43.65 -17.26 4.29
C PRO A 5 -42.88 -16.24 5.16
N ILE A 6 -42.85 -16.41 6.49
CA ILE A 6 -42.29 -15.38 7.38
C ILE A 6 -40.76 -15.51 7.53
N LEU A 7 -40.21 -16.72 7.39
CA LEU A 7 -38.77 -16.93 7.56
C LEU A 7 -37.93 -16.42 6.38
N LEU A 8 -38.55 -16.19 5.21
CA LEU A 8 -37.86 -15.68 4.01
C LEU A 8 -37.73 -14.16 3.97
N LEU A 9 -38.47 -13.41 4.80
CA LEU A 9 -38.43 -11.95 4.81
C LEU A 9 -37.35 -11.36 5.74
N VAL A 10 -36.84 -12.15 6.70
CA VAL A 10 -35.81 -11.68 7.64
C VAL A 10 -34.39 -11.82 7.07
N ALA A 11 -34.20 -12.66 6.05
CA ALA A 11 -32.91 -12.84 5.38
C ALA A 11 -32.54 -11.70 4.42
N ALA A 12 -33.45 -10.76 4.14
CA ALA A 12 -33.25 -9.72 3.12
C ALA A 12 -32.71 -8.37 3.66
N VAL A 13 -32.52 -8.20 4.97
CA VAL A 13 -32.22 -6.89 5.57
C VAL A 13 -30.80 -6.80 6.16
N VAL A 14 -30.00 -7.87 6.10
CA VAL A 14 -28.63 -7.87 6.63
C VAL A 14 -27.66 -7.95 5.46
N PHE A 15 -26.72 -7.02 5.41
CA PHE A 15 -25.63 -6.86 4.43
C PHE A 15 -25.94 -6.05 3.17
N ALA A 16 -26.42 -4.82 3.36
CA ALA A 16 -26.10 -3.72 2.46
C ALA A 16 -25.62 -2.51 3.29
N ALA A 17 -24.56 -2.71 4.07
CA ALA A 17 -23.73 -1.60 4.49
C ALA A 17 -22.78 -1.35 3.31
N GLU A 18 -23.15 -0.45 2.41
CA GLU A 18 -22.18 0.22 1.55
C GLU A 18 -21.21 0.94 2.49
N GLU A 19 -20.07 0.30 2.76
CA GLU A 19 -18.89 1.04 3.14
C GLU A 19 -18.64 2.02 2.02
N LYS A 20 -18.93 3.30 2.27
CA LYS A 20 -18.39 4.40 1.48
C LYS A 20 -16.89 4.11 1.40
N GLU A 21 -16.42 3.64 0.26
CA GLU A 21 -15.00 3.64 -0.06
C GLU A 21 -14.58 5.11 0.06
N GLU A 22 -14.09 5.52 1.24
CA GLU A 22 -13.18 6.65 1.32
C GLU A 22 -12.11 6.29 0.29
N GLU A 23 -12.07 7.04 -0.80
CA GLU A 23 -11.08 6.94 -1.86
C GLU A 23 -9.69 6.98 -1.21
N ARG A 24 -9.19 5.79 -0.86
CA ARG A 24 -7.94 5.66 -0.11
C ARG A 24 -6.87 6.25 -1.01
N PRO A 25 -6.05 7.21 -0.52
CA PRO A 25 -5.04 7.83 -1.35
C PRO A 25 -4.16 6.73 -1.95
N LYS A 26 -4.08 6.69 -3.29
CA LYS A 26 -3.34 5.68 -4.04
C LYS A 26 -1.89 5.68 -3.57
N THR A 27 -1.51 4.69 -2.78
CA THR A 27 -0.12 4.52 -2.34
C THR A 27 0.74 4.22 -3.55
N PHE A 28 1.83 4.96 -3.72
CA PHE A 28 2.77 4.76 -4.81
C PHE A 28 3.86 3.79 -4.41
N ARG A 29 4.27 2.92 -5.34
CA ARG A 29 5.27 1.88 -5.09
C ARG A 29 6.40 2.02 -6.09
N ARG A 30 7.64 1.99 -5.62
CA ARG A 30 8.84 2.02 -6.47
C ARG A 30 9.92 1.14 -5.87
N LEU A 31 10.67 0.47 -6.75
CA LEU A 31 11.89 -0.24 -6.38
C LEU A 31 13.08 0.68 -6.66
N ILE A 32 13.92 0.88 -5.65
CA ILE A 32 15.21 1.55 -5.80
C ILE A 32 16.32 0.58 -5.42
N PRO A 33 17.51 0.64 -6.05
CA PRO A 33 18.66 -0.14 -5.59
C PRO A 33 18.92 0.18 -4.11
N ALA A 34 19.10 -0.84 -3.28
CA ALA A 34 19.37 -0.62 -1.87
C ALA A 34 20.81 -0.11 -1.68
N ASP A 35 20.98 0.82 -0.73
CA ASP A 35 22.30 1.09 -0.19
C ASP A 35 22.75 -0.12 0.64
N VAL A 36 23.97 -0.60 0.39
CA VAL A 36 24.54 -1.75 1.08
C VAL A 36 25.88 -1.34 1.69
N LEU A 37 26.03 -1.57 3.00
CA LEU A 37 27.28 -1.30 3.69
C LEU A 37 28.27 -2.44 3.47
N ARG A 38 29.56 -2.09 3.39
CA ARG A 38 30.65 -3.06 3.19
C ARG A 38 30.64 -4.20 4.22
N ASP A 39 30.36 -3.85 5.48
CA ASP A 39 30.36 -4.81 6.60
C ASP A 39 29.08 -5.68 6.63
N PHE A 40 28.06 -5.31 5.85
CA PHE A 40 26.74 -5.93 5.85
C PHE A 40 26.22 -6.16 4.42
N PRO A 41 26.90 -6.98 3.60
CA PRO A 41 26.63 -7.11 2.16
C PRO A 41 25.25 -7.74 1.82
N GLY A 42 24.62 -8.40 2.79
CA GLY A 42 23.31 -9.05 2.63
C GLY A 42 22.14 -8.26 3.24
N MET A 43 22.34 -7.00 3.63
CA MET A 43 21.32 -6.18 4.28
C MET A 43 21.17 -4.82 3.59
N CYS A 44 19.94 -4.32 3.55
CA CYS A 44 19.65 -2.97 3.10
C CYS A 44 19.99 -1.96 4.20
N PHE A 45 20.63 -0.85 3.87
CA PHE A 45 20.88 0.24 4.79
C PHE A 45 19.81 1.32 4.67
N ALA A 46 19.10 1.56 5.77
CA ALA A 46 18.07 2.59 5.87
C ALA A 46 18.68 3.89 6.40
N SER A 47 18.91 4.87 5.52
CA SER A 47 19.48 6.17 5.90
C SER A 47 18.64 6.94 6.93
N THR A 48 17.31 6.87 6.82
CA THR A 48 16.37 7.52 7.76
C THR A 48 16.41 6.93 9.16
N LYS A 49 16.88 5.69 9.32
CA LYS A 49 17.02 5.00 10.61
C LYS A 49 18.46 4.85 11.07
N CYS A 50 19.43 5.11 10.20
CA CYS A 50 20.84 4.81 10.42
C CYS A 50 21.04 3.36 10.88
N ALA A 51 20.36 2.41 10.21
CA ALA A 51 20.33 1.00 10.60
C ALA A 51 20.25 0.09 9.37
N THR A 52 20.67 -1.16 9.53
CA THR A 52 20.58 -2.20 8.50
C THR A 52 19.38 -3.10 8.73
N PHE A 53 18.74 -3.53 7.65
CA PHE A 53 17.57 -4.39 7.65
C PHE A 53 17.81 -5.63 6.79
N GLU A 54 17.49 -6.79 7.34
CA GLU A 54 17.48 -8.05 6.60
C GLU A 54 16.41 -8.00 5.48
N PRO A 55 16.57 -8.82 4.44
CA PRO A 55 15.51 -9.08 3.48
C PRO A 55 14.16 -9.34 4.13
N THR A 56 13.09 -8.90 3.49
CA THR A 56 11.68 -8.94 3.94
C THR A 56 11.34 -8.04 5.12
N LYS A 57 12.31 -7.41 5.78
CA LYS A 57 12.04 -6.46 6.87
C LYS A 57 11.66 -5.11 6.30
N SER A 58 10.71 -4.47 6.98
CA SER A 58 10.23 -3.13 6.65
C SER A 58 10.53 -2.14 7.76
N TRP A 59 10.65 -0.87 7.39
CA TRP A 59 10.79 0.26 8.30
C TRP A 59 9.97 1.46 7.80
N ASP A 60 9.58 2.34 8.72
CA ASP A 60 8.95 3.61 8.36
C ASP A 60 9.99 4.61 7.87
N LEU A 61 9.57 5.54 7.01
CA LEU A 61 10.43 6.56 6.40
C LEU A 61 10.44 7.90 7.15
N THR A 62 9.98 7.94 8.41
CA THR A 62 9.94 9.18 9.22
C THR A 62 11.27 9.94 9.11
N PRO A 63 11.25 11.24 8.79
CA PRO A 63 10.11 12.17 8.82
C PRO A 63 9.19 12.18 7.59
N PHE A 64 9.46 11.34 6.58
CA PHE A 64 8.60 11.22 5.40
C PHE A 64 7.46 10.23 5.65
N CYS A 65 6.30 10.48 5.03
CA CYS A 65 5.17 9.54 5.09
C CYS A 65 5.35 8.43 4.06
N GLY A 66 5.96 7.33 4.50
CA GLY A 66 6.16 6.15 3.69
C GLY A 66 6.69 4.98 4.50
N ARG A 67 6.81 3.84 3.84
CA ARG A 67 7.42 2.61 4.35
C ARG A 67 8.36 2.08 3.30
N SER A 68 9.48 1.54 3.75
CA SER A 68 10.40 0.80 2.91
C SER A 68 10.49 -0.64 3.34
N THR A 69 10.78 -1.53 2.39
CA THR A 69 11.01 -2.95 2.63
C THR A 69 12.26 -3.40 1.88
N CYS A 70 13.16 -4.10 2.57
CA CYS A 70 14.33 -4.70 1.93
C CYS A 70 13.89 -5.93 1.12
N VAL A 71 14.22 -5.99 -0.16
CA VAL A 71 13.85 -7.11 -1.05
C VAL A 71 15.07 -7.63 -1.81
N LEU A 72 15.11 -8.94 -2.07
CA LEU A 72 16.10 -9.50 -2.99
C LEU A 72 15.65 -9.31 -4.43
N SER A 73 16.63 -9.20 -5.32
CA SER A 73 16.41 -9.31 -6.76
C SER A 73 15.97 -10.72 -7.15
N ASP A 74 14.96 -10.82 -8.02
CA ASP A 74 14.43 -12.10 -8.49
C ASP A 74 15.36 -12.85 -9.47
N ASP A 75 16.40 -12.17 -9.97
CA ASP A 75 17.36 -12.70 -10.96
C ASP A 75 18.51 -13.52 -10.34
N ASN A 76 18.45 -13.86 -9.04
CA ASN A 76 19.50 -14.55 -8.30
C ASN A 76 20.87 -13.84 -8.29
N SER A 77 20.93 -12.56 -8.67
CA SER A 77 22.19 -11.78 -8.65
C SER A 77 22.71 -11.46 -7.24
N GLY A 78 21.90 -11.73 -6.22
CA GLY A 78 22.17 -11.31 -4.84
C GLY A 78 22.03 -9.79 -4.61
N ARG A 79 21.62 -9.02 -5.64
CA ARG A 79 21.34 -7.59 -5.49
C ARG A 79 20.15 -7.38 -4.57
N LEU A 80 20.21 -6.30 -3.80
CA LEU A 80 19.16 -5.86 -2.91
C LEU A 80 18.50 -4.61 -3.46
N PHE A 81 17.18 -4.53 -3.28
CA PHE A 81 16.38 -3.37 -3.58
C PHE A 81 15.63 -2.94 -2.33
N GLU A 82 15.29 -1.66 -2.27
CA GLU A 82 14.35 -1.11 -1.33
C GLU A 82 13.03 -0.87 -2.07
N LEU A 83 11.99 -1.60 -1.67
CA LEU A 83 10.62 -1.36 -2.10
C LEU A 83 10.07 -0.21 -1.25
N VAL A 84 10.01 0.98 -1.83
CA VAL A 84 9.47 2.18 -1.21
C VAL A 84 7.99 2.30 -1.54
N GLU A 85 7.17 2.40 -0.50
CA GLU A 85 5.74 2.69 -0.56
C GLU A 85 5.49 4.05 0.10
N ASP A 86 4.97 5.02 -0.66
CA ASP A 86 4.73 6.38 -0.17
C ASP A 86 3.39 6.94 -0.69
N CYS A 87 3.09 8.18 -0.35
CA CYS A 87 1.84 8.84 -0.74
C CYS A 87 1.80 9.31 -2.20
N GLY A 88 2.88 9.10 -2.96
CA GLY A 88 2.99 9.58 -4.33
C GLY A 88 3.25 11.09 -4.45
N PRO A 89 3.20 11.63 -5.68
CA PRO A 89 3.44 13.04 -5.93
C PRO A 89 2.31 13.88 -5.33
N LEU A 90 2.68 15.05 -4.80
CA LEU A 90 1.67 16.02 -4.39
C LEU A 90 0.95 16.59 -5.62
N PRO A 91 -0.34 16.91 -5.50
CA PRO A 91 -1.07 17.55 -6.58
C PRO A 91 -0.48 18.93 -6.89
N LYS A 92 -0.67 19.39 -8.12
CA LYS A 92 -0.36 20.77 -8.51
C LYS A 92 -1.17 21.73 -7.63
N ALA A 93 -0.56 22.87 -7.32
CA ALA A 93 -1.20 23.90 -6.50
C ALA A 93 -2.55 24.32 -7.12
N ASN A 94 -3.62 24.16 -6.36
CA ASN A 94 -4.96 24.58 -6.74
C ASN A 94 -5.55 25.42 -5.59
N PRO A 95 -5.85 26.72 -5.79
CA PRO A 95 -6.36 27.58 -4.73
C PRO A 95 -7.73 27.14 -4.19
N LYS A 96 -8.47 26.31 -4.94
CA LYS A 96 -9.79 25.77 -4.55
C LYS A 96 -9.70 24.45 -3.77
N CYS A 97 -8.50 23.95 -3.52
CA CYS A 97 -8.27 22.73 -2.77
C CYS A 97 -7.26 22.99 -1.66
N LYS A 98 -7.61 22.60 -0.43
CA LYS A 98 -6.76 22.75 0.76
C LYS A 98 -6.44 21.40 1.36
N LEU A 99 -5.33 21.32 2.10
CA LEU A 99 -5.06 20.16 2.95
C LEU A 99 -6.16 20.06 4.02
N SER A 100 -6.78 18.90 4.15
CA SER A 100 -7.81 18.61 5.14
C SER A 100 -7.21 18.61 6.55
N ASP A 101 -7.95 19.16 7.50
CA ASP A 101 -7.63 19.11 8.93
C ASP A 101 -7.62 17.68 9.49
N LYS A 102 -8.20 16.72 8.74
CA LYS A 102 -8.16 15.29 9.06
C LYS A 102 -6.79 14.65 8.76
N THR A 103 -5.87 15.37 8.12
CA THR A 103 -4.53 14.85 7.80
C THR A 103 -3.67 14.83 9.06
N ASN A 104 -3.36 13.63 9.57
CA ASN A 104 -2.42 13.46 10.66
C ASN A 104 -1.00 13.13 10.14
N LYS A 105 -0.19 14.15 9.90
CA LYS A 105 1.18 13.98 9.36
C LYS A 105 2.14 13.17 10.25
N THR A 106 1.80 12.98 11.53
CA THR A 106 2.61 12.21 12.49
C THR A 106 2.17 10.76 12.64
N ALA A 107 1.08 10.37 11.99
CA ALA A 107 0.64 8.98 11.98
C ALA A 107 1.64 8.09 11.22
N LEU A 108 1.50 6.77 11.38
CA LEU A 108 2.28 5.83 10.59
C LEU A 108 1.71 5.73 9.17
N PHE A 109 2.55 5.46 8.19
CA PHE A 109 2.09 5.18 6.83
C PHE A 109 1.15 3.95 6.81
N PRO A 110 0.00 4.02 6.11
CA PRO A 110 -0.41 5.05 5.13
C PRO A 110 -1.25 6.21 5.69
N ASP A 111 -1.52 6.23 6.99
CA ASP A 111 -2.46 7.18 7.60
C ASP A 111 -1.92 8.61 7.69
N CYS A 112 -0.60 8.79 7.53
CA CYS A 112 0.02 10.10 7.41
C CYS A 112 -0.12 10.75 6.03
N CYS A 113 -0.71 10.06 5.05
CA CYS A 113 -0.83 10.61 3.70
C CYS A 113 -1.76 11.83 3.65
N PRO A 114 -1.41 12.84 2.83
CA PRO A 114 -2.17 14.07 2.75
C PRO A 114 -3.56 13.81 2.17
N LYS A 115 -4.59 14.22 2.91
CA LYS A 115 -5.98 14.25 2.44
C LYS A 115 -6.31 15.69 2.05
N PHE A 116 -6.94 15.90 0.90
CA PHE A 116 -7.30 17.24 0.41
C PHE A 116 -8.81 17.40 0.35
N GLU A 117 -9.29 18.58 0.71
CA GLU A 117 -10.68 19.00 0.57
C GLU A 117 -10.76 20.11 -0.47
N CYS A 118 -11.61 19.92 -1.47
CA CYS A 118 -11.81 20.85 -2.58
C CYS A 118 -13.22 21.43 -2.55
N GLU A 119 -13.35 22.68 -3.00
CA GLU A 119 -14.65 23.29 -3.29
C GLU A 119 -15.40 22.51 -4.38
N GLU A 120 -16.74 22.65 -4.43
CA GLU A 120 -17.57 21.92 -5.39
C GLU A 120 -17.11 22.15 -6.84
N GLY A 121 -16.87 21.06 -7.56
CA GLY A 121 -16.40 21.08 -8.96
C GLY A 121 -14.89 21.29 -9.14
N ALA A 122 -14.13 21.58 -8.08
CA ALA A 122 -12.67 21.63 -8.16
C ALA A 122 -12.07 20.21 -8.07
N LYS A 123 -11.10 19.95 -8.96
CA LYS A 123 -10.36 18.68 -9.00
C LYS A 123 -8.88 18.94 -8.84
N LEU A 124 -8.19 17.99 -8.21
CA LEU A 124 -6.74 17.99 -8.10
C LEU A 124 -6.13 17.38 -9.34
N GLU A 125 -5.17 18.09 -9.93
CA GLU A 125 -4.33 17.57 -10.99
C GLU A 125 -3.02 17.08 -10.38
N TYR A 126 -2.68 15.83 -10.63
CA TYR A 126 -1.39 15.27 -10.23
C TYR A 126 -0.38 15.40 -11.37
N PRO A 127 0.90 15.65 -11.08
CA PRO A 127 1.96 15.55 -12.08
C PRO A 127 1.94 14.18 -12.74
N GLU A 128 2.11 14.14 -14.06
CA GLU A 128 2.32 12.88 -14.77
C GLU A 128 3.70 12.33 -14.36
N ILE A 129 3.70 11.20 -13.67
CA ILE A 129 4.92 10.45 -13.44
C ILE A 129 5.15 9.63 -14.70
N SER A 130 6.36 9.70 -15.26
CA SER A 130 6.79 8.74 -16.27
C SER A 130 6.87 7.37 -15.60
N THR A 131 5.76 6.62 -15.63
CA THR A 131 5.68 5.28 -15.06
C THR A 131 6.56 4.37 -15.90
N LEU A 132 7.71 3.96 -15.33
CA LEU A 132 8.26 2.66 -15.71
C LEU A 132 7.22 1.61 -15.31
N ALA A 133 6.97 0.64 -16.20
CA ALA A 133 5.94 -0.37 -16.00
C ALA A 133 6.02 -0.95 -14.57
N PRO A 134 4.89 -1.17 -13.88
CA PRO A 134 4.89 -1.83 -12.58
C PRO A 134 5.67 -3.14 -12.69
N PRO A 135 6.54 -3.50 -11.72
CA PRO A 135 7.04 -4.85 -11.62
C PRO A 135 5.82 -5.78 -11.61
N ALA A 136 5.81 -6.78 -12.50
CA ALA A 136 4.75 -7.78 -12.56
C ALA A 136 4.48 -8.28 -11.14
N GLU A 137 3.20 -8.32 -10.79
CA GLU A 137 2.63 -8.68 -9.48
C GLU A 137 3.54 -9.57 -8.63
N ILE A 138 3.89 -9.09 -7.42
CA ILE A 138 4.37 -9.96 -6.36
C ILE A 138 3.26 -10.98 -6.13
N VAL A 139 3.48 -12.21 -6.59
CA VAL A 139 2.51 -13.31 -6.47
C VAL A 139 2.32 -13.58 -4.99
N GLU A 140 1.20 -13.14 -4.44
CA GLU A 140 0.67 -13.69 -3.19
C GLU A 140 0.48 -15.21 -3.41
N PRO A 141 1.06 -16.08 -2.56
CA PRO A 141 0.88 -17.50 -2.73
C PRO A 141 -0.60 -17.85 -2.50
N LYS A 142 -1.31 -18.13 -3.60
CA LYS A 142 -2.62 -18.77 -3.56
C LYS A 142 -2.49 -20.05 -2.73
N LYS A 143 -3.17 -20.06 -1.59
CA LYS A 143 -3.41 -21.23 -0.75
C LYS A 143 -4.30 -22.21 -1.53
N THR A 144 -3.71 -23.02 -2.41
CA THR A 144 -4.37 -24.20 -2.97
C THR A 144 -4.32 -25.30 -1.91
N SER A 145 -5.45 -25.51 -1.24
CA SER A 145 -5.72 -26.77 -0.57
C SER A 145 -6.04 -27.81 -1.63
N GLU A 146 -5.17 -28.78 -1.83
CA GLU A 146 -5.49 -30.00 -2.58
C GLU A 146 -5.33 -31.18 -1.63
N VAL A 147 -6.46 -31.77 -1.23
CA VAL A 147 -6.52 -33.04 -0.50
C VAL A 147 -6.54 -34.15 -1.56
N PRO A 148 -5.59 -35.10 -1.57
CA PRO A 148 -5.63 -36.20 -2.52
C PRO A 148 -6.69 -37.24 -2.11
N PRO A 149 -7.45 -37.82 -3.05
CA PRO A 149 -8.40 -38.88 -2.72
C PRO A 149 -7.68 -40.22 -2.50
N THR A 150 -8.00 -40.83 -1.36
CA THR A 150 -7.68 -42.19 -0.94
C THR A 150 -8.19 -43.23 -1.94
N LYS A 151 -7.32 -44.17 -2.33
CA LYS A 151 -7.65 -45.40 -3.05
C LYS A 151 -8.40 -46.38 -2.14
N VAL A 152 -9.52 -46.92 -2.62
CA VAL A 152 -10.13 -48.19 -2.15
C VAL A 152 -10.23 -49.12 -3.35
#